data_AF-A0A1B6HH14-F1
#
_entry.id   AF-A0A1B6HH14-F1
#
_cell.length_a   1.000
_cell.length_b   1.000
_cell.length_c   1.000
_cell.angle_alpha   90.00
_cell.angle_beta   90.00
_cell.angle_gamma   90.00
#
_symmetry.space_group_name_H-M   'P 1'
#
loop_
_entity.id
_entity.type
_entity.pdbx_description
1 polymer ?
#
loop_
_entity_poly.entity_id
_entity_poly.type
_entity_poly.pdbx_seq_one_letter_code
_entity_poly.pdbx_strand_id
1 'polypeptide(L)'
;SITSIPSYSQYIQDTILPAIYVTKWYNKLPLTADNEKFEDTGWTRDAAHRMMGIPRLRQIRTVRKLCNIPSILQNLTMYCNVRFSLSTEDIDDYGAEWKKDFFYQDVVFSGHPWLYTFPEQSSSLSIVTESDKIFHGGGYIAELKRNRRESEDTVYNLLDSGWLDARIKVVLF
;
A
#
# COMPACT_ATOMS: atom_id res chain seq x y z
N SER A 1 -10.75 -12.36 -10.60
CA SER A 1 -9.78 -12.85 -9.59
C SER A 1 -8.47 -12.12 -9.74
N ILE A 2 -7.78 -11.81 -8.64
CA ILE A 2 -6.49 -11.09 -8.63
C ILE A 2 -5.37 -12.13 -8.69
N THR A 3 -4.44 -11.99 -9.64
CA THR A 3 -3.38 -13.00 -9.88
C THR A 3 -1.99 -12.41 -10.06
N SER A 4 -1.89 -11.09 -10.24
CA SER A 4 -0.63 -10.37 -10.48
C SER A 4 -0.66 -8.98 -9.86
N ILE A 5 0.52 -8.37 -9.68
CA ILE A 5 0.64 -6.98 -9.21
C ILE A 5 -0.18 -6.03 -10.09
N PRO A 6 -0.08 -6.04 -11.44
CA PRO A 6 -0.93 -5.21 -12.28
C PRO A 6 -2.43 -5.43 -12.07
N SER A 7 -2.88 -6.68 -11.90
CA SER A 7 -4.30 -6.95 -11.63
C SER A 7 -4.77 -6.42 -10.27
N TYR A 8 -3.89 -6.42 -9.26
CA TYR A 8 -4.16 -5.86 -7.94
C TYR A 8 -4.22 -4.33 -7.99
N SER A 9 -3.25 -3.72 -8.68
CA SER A 9 -3.21 -2.29 -8.97
C SER A 9 -4.48 -1.79 -9.64
N GLN A 10 -4.95 -2.53 -10.65
CA GLN A 10 -6.20 -2.23 -11.34
C GLN A 10 -7.41 -2.43 -10.41
N TYR A 11 -7.42 -3.47 -9.59
CA TYR A 11 -8.52 -3.70 -8.65
C TYR A 11 -8.68 -2.58 -7.63
N ILE A 12 -7.58 -2.02 -7.10
CA ILE A 12 -7.66 -0.85 -6.21
C ILE A 12 -8.28 0.34 -6.95
N GLN A 13 -7.77 0.67 -8.12
CA GLN A 13 -8.17 1.86 -8.88
C GLN A 13 -9.60 1.77 -9.45
N ASP A 14 -9.97 0.62 -10.01
CA ASP A 14 -11.21 0.46 -10.76
C ASP A 14 -12.36 -0.05 -9.89
N THR A 15 -12.07 -0.69 -8.75
CA THR A 15 -13.09 -1.30 -7.88
C THR A 15 -13.14 -0.68 -6.50
N ILE A 16 -12.02 -0.61 -5.77
CA ILE A 16 -12.04 -0.20 -4.37
C ILE A 16 -12.25 1.31 -4.22
N LEU A 17 -11.40 2.14 -4.84
CA LEU A 17 -11.52 3.60 -4.72
C LEU A 17 -12.90 4.12 -5.20
N PRO A 18 -13.45 3.66 -6.34
CA PRO A 18 -14.77 4.10 -6.77
C PRO A 18 -15.90 3.61 -5.84
N ALA A 19 -15.70 2.55 -5.07
CA ALA A 19 -16.70 2.02 -4.15
C ALA A 19 -16.73 2.75 -2.80
N ILE A 20 -15.63 3.38 -2.38
CA ILE A 20 -15.53 4.07 -1.08
C ILE A 20 -15.59 5.60 -1.19
N TYR A 21 -15.45 6.16 -2.40
CA TYR A 21 -15.52 7.60 -2.68
C TYR A 21 -16.66 7.96 -3.64
N VAL A 22 -17.90 7.63 -3.29
CA VAL A 22 -19.07 7.96 -4.11
C VAL A 22 -19.61 9.33 -3.74
N THR A 23 -19.73 10.22 -4.73
CA THR A 23 -20.19 11.60 -4.55
C THR A 23 -21.45 11.93 -5.34
N LYS A 24 -21.92 11.02 -6.20
CA LYS A 24 -23.10 11.20 -7.05
C LYS A 24 -24.03 9.99 -6.99
N TRP A 25 -25.33 10.25 -7.08
CA TRP A 25 -26.36 9.24 -7.30
C TRP A 25 -26.27 8.63 -8.70
N TYR A 26 -27.04 7.56 -8.93
CA TYR A 26 -27.15 6.90 -10.25
C TYR A 26 -27.61 7.86 -11.37
N ASN A 27 -28.35 8.92 -11.03
CA ASN A 27 -28.82 9.96 -11.95
C ASN A 27 -27.84 11.13 -12.09
N LYS A 28 -26.60 10.99 -11.59
CA LYS A 28 -25.51 11.98 -11.63
C LYS A 28 -25.74 13.23 -10.76
N LEU A 29 -26.81 13.28 -9.97
CA LEU A 29 -27.01 14.35 -8.99
C LEU A 29 -26.06 14.17 -7.80
N PRO A 30 -25.61 15.27 -7.15
CA PRO A 30 -24.79 15.19 -5.93
C PRO A 30 -25.48 14.37 -4.83
N LEU A 31 -24.69 13.55 -4.14
CA LEU A 31 -25.15 12.78 -2.97
C LEU A 31 -25.23 13.63 -1.69
N THR A 32 -24.36 14.63 -1.60
CA THR A 32 -24.25 15.56 -0.49
C THR A 32 -24.82 16.92 -0.88
N ALA A 33 -25.41 17.62 0.08
CA ALA A 33 -25.85 19.00 -0.14
C ALA A 33 -24.64 19.96 -0.12
N ASP A 34 -24.77 21.12 -0.76
CA ASP A 34 -23.72 22.15 -0.75
C ASP A 34 -23.41 22.56 0.70
N ASN A 35 -22.11 22.59 1.06
CA ASN A 35 -21.61 22.91 2.40
C ASN A 35 -21.96 21.88 3.49
N GLU A 36 -22.37 20.68 3.11
CA GLU A 36 -22.55 19.61 4.08
C GLU A 36 -21.21 19.22 4.72
N LYS A 37 -21.21 18.99 6.03
CA LYS A 37 -20.00 18.57 6.75
C LYS A 37 -19.50 17.25 6.16
N PHE A 38 -18.24 17.27 5.70
CA PHE A 38 -17.56 16.13 5.04
C PHE A 38 -18.07 15.79 3.63
N GLU A 39 -18.50 16.80 2.87
CA GLU A 39 -18.82 16.68 1.45
C GLU A 39 -17.78 15.87 0.65
N ASP A 40 -16.49 16.09 0.94
CA ASP A 40 -15.37 15.46 0.23
C ASP A 40 -15.05 14.02 0.62
N THR A 41 -15.47 13.54 1.82
CA THR A 41 -15.10 12.19 2.29
C THR A 41 -15.84 11.07 1.55
N GLY A 42 -16.85 11.44 0.75
CA GLY A 42 -17.65 10.52 -0.04
C GLY A 42 -18.54 9.60 0.80
N TRP A 43 -19.47 8.98 0.10
CA TRP A 43 -20.27 7.87 0.58
C TRP A 43 -19.70 6.55 0.05
N THR A 44 -20.02 5.45 0.70
CA THR A 44 -19.82 4.13 0.10
C THR A 44 -20.83 3.91 -1.03
N ARG A 45 -20.58 2.90 -1.86
CA ARG A 45 -21.38 2.57 -3.06
C ARG A 45 -22.88 2.37 -2.81
N ASP A 46 -23.27 2.04 -1.59
CA ASP A 46 -24.68 1.88 -1.18
C ASP A 46 -25.38 3.21 -0.85
N ALA A 47 -24.65 4.33 -0.84
CA ALA A 47 -25.15 5.65 -0.43
C ALA A 47 -25.76 5.68 0.98
N ALA A 48 -25.41 4.73 1.83
CA ALA A 48 -25.95 4.58 3.17
C ALA A 48 -24.88 4.74 4.26
N HIS A 49 -23.62 4.40 3.95
CA HIS A 49 -22.52 4.53 4.90
C HIS A 49 -21.49 5.56 4.43
N ARG A 50 -20.76 6.11 5.42
CA ARG A 50 -19.68 7.07 5.20
C ARG A 50 -18.36 6.47 5.61
N MET A 51 -17.32 6.80 4.86
CA MET A 51 -15.96 6.44 5.21
C MET A 51 -15.46 7.32 6.35
N MET A 52 -14.87 6.69 7.37
CA MET A 52 -14.29 7.37 8.51
C MET A 52 -12.76 7.37 8.37
N GLY A 53 -12.16 8.56 8.43
CA GLY A 53 -10.70 8.72 8.31
C GLY A 53 -10.24 8.77 6.85
N ILE A 54 -9.17 8.03 6.55
CA ILE A 54 -8.61 7.84 5.21
C ILE A 54 -8.15 6.38 5.07
N PRO A 55 -8.27 5.77 3.88
CA PRO A 55 -7.74 4.44 3.64
C PRO A 55 -6.21 4.42 3.71
N ARG A 56 -5.65 3.26 4.03
CA ARG A 56 -4.21 3.10 4.24
C ARG A 56 -3.72 1.81 3.61
N LEU A 57 -2.83 1.95 2.63
CA LEU A 57 -2.07 0.84 2.09
C LEU A 57 -0.89 0.51 3.00
N ARG A 58 -0.70 -0.76 3.32
CA ARG A 58 0.44 -1.24 4.10
C ARG A 58 1.05 -2.45 3.42
N GLN A 59 2.36 -2.50 3.31
CA GLN A 59 3.06 -3.70 2.82
C GLN A 59 4.15 -4.15 3.78
N ILE A 60 4.44 -5.45 3.72
CA ILE A 60 5.63 -6.05 4.31
C ILE A 60 6.38 -6.78 3.22
N ARG A 61 7.71 -6.64 3.25
CA ARG A 61 8.63 -7.15 2.24
C ARG A 61 9.87 -7.75 2.88
N THR A 62 10.65 -8.48 2.10
CA THR A 62 11.91 -9.06 2.56
C THR A 62 13.12 -8.35 1.99
N VAL A 63 14.22 -8.36 2.74
CA VAL A 63 15.49 -7.76 2.32
C VAL A 63 15.97 -8.30 0.97
N ARG A 64 16.72 -7.46 0.25
CA ARG A 64 17.42 -7.87 -0.97
C ARG A 64 18.61 -8.76 -0.59
N LYS A 65 18.56 -10.04 -0.97
CA LYS A 65 19.59 -11.08 -0.82
C LYS A 65 19.92 -11.55 0.62
N LEU A 66 19.36 -12.70 0.99
CA LEU A 66 19.83 -13.58 2.06
C LEU A 66 19.81 -15.08 1.67
N CYS A 67 19.79 -15.44 0.38
CA CYS A 67 19.73 -16.84 -0.03
C CYS A 67 20.97 -17.31 -0.82
N ASN A 68 21.30 -18.60 -0.68
CA ASN A 68 22.36 -19.25 -1.43
C ASN A 68 21.83 -19.67 -2.82
N ILE A 69 22.28 -18.98 -3.87
CA ILE A 69 21.99 -19.37 -5.25
C ILE A 69 22.99 -20.46 -5.67
N PRO A 70 22.52 -21.65 -6.11
CA PRO A 70 23.40 -22.72 -6.59
C PRO A 70 24.34 -22.23 -7.69
N SER A 71 25.61 -22.62 -7.66
CA SER A 71 26.65 -22.12 -8.59
C SER A 71 26.27 -22.26 -10.06
N ILE A 72 25.57 -23.34 -10.43
CA ILE A 72 25.10 -23.56 -11.81
C ILE A 72 24.08 -22.52 -12.30
N LEU A 73 23.33 -21.90 -11.38
CA LEU A 73 22.32 -20.88 -11.68
C LEU A 73 22.87 -19.46 -11.59
N GLN A 74 24.09 -19.26 -11.05
CA GLN A 74 24.66 -17.93 -10.85
C GLN A 74 24.90 -17.19 -12.18
N ASN A 75 25.16 -17.93 -13.27
CA ASN A 75 25.27 -17.36 -14.61
C ASN A 75 23.91 -16.92 -15.21
N LEU A 76 22.79 -17.41 -14.67
CA LEU A 76 21.44 -17.09 -15.14
C LEU A 76 20.79 -15.99 -14.31
N THR A 77 20.97 -16.01 -12.99
CA THR A 77 20.40 -15.01 -12.10
C THR A 77 21.21 -14.86 -10.83
N MET A 78 21.35 -13.61 -10.38
CA MET A 78 21.83 -13.27 -9.04
C MET A 78 20.69 -12.91 -8.09
N TYR A 79 19.43 -13.02 -8.53
CA TYR A 79 18.25 -12.63 -7.78
C TYR A 79 17.58 -13.84 -7.13
N CYS A 80 17.22 -13.68 -5.87
CA CYS A 80 16.34 -14.62 -5.19
C CYS A 80 15.47 -13.92 -4.15
N ASN A 81 14.27 -14.47 -3.97
CA ASN A 81 13.34 -14.04 -2.95
C ASN A 81 13.45 -14.97 -1.76
N VAL A 82 13.81 -14.42 -0.60
CA VAL A 82 13.87 -15.19 0.64
C VAL A 82 12.46 -15.44 1.18
N ARG A 83 12.31 -16.52 1.96
CA ARG A 83 11.08 -16.75 2.72
C ARG A 83 10.98 -15.70 3.82
N PHE A 84 9.75 -15.28 4.13
CA PHE A 84 9.52 -14.34 5.21
C PHE A 84 9.79 -14.97 6.58
N SER A 85 10.50 -14.21 7.41
CA SER A 85 10.72 -14.38 8.84
C SER A 85 11.05 -12.99 9.42
N LEU A 86 10.94 -12.83 10.74
CA LEU A 86 11.33 -11.56 11.40
C LEU A 86 12.79 -11.17 11.10
N SER A 87 13.67 -12.14 10.88
CA SER A 87 15.08 -11.90 10.54
C SER A 87 15.35 -11.57 9.06
N THR A 88 14.36 -11.74 8.19
CA THR A 88 14.48 -11.51 6.74
C THR A 88 13.56 -10.39 6.25
N GLU A 89 12.78 -9.80 7.15
CA GLU A 89 12.01 -8.60 6.88
C GLU A 89 12.93 -7.42 6.56
N ASP A 90 12.53 -6.63 5.56
CA ASP A 90 13.23 -5.40 5.19
C ASP A 90 12.74 -4.24 6.06
N ILE A 91 13.56 -3.83 7.02
CA ILE A 91 13.24 -2.76 7.98
C ILE A 91 14.05 -1.48 7.73
N ASP A 92 14.74 -1.38 6.60
CA ASP A 92 15.53 -0.21 6.22
C ASP A 92 14.63 0.93 5.71
N ASP A 93 15.11 2.17 5.83
CA ASP A 93 14.47 3.31 5.21
C ASP A 93 14.96 3.51 3.77
N TYR A 94 14.05 3.96 2.91
CA TYR A 94 14.32 4.19 1.49
C TYR A 94 13.73 5.51 1.00
N GLY A 95 14.26 5.99 -0.12
CA GLY A 95 13.60 6.94 -1.01
C GLY A 95 12.71 6.23 -2.03
N ALA A 96 12.16 7.02 -2.96
CA ALA A 96 11.36 6.51 -4.06
C ALA A 96 12.10 5.39 -4.84
N GLU A 97 11.33 4.42 -5.34
CA GLU A 97 11.84 3.23 -6.04
C GLU A 97 12.80 2.37 -5.21
N TRP A 98 12.71 2.40 -3.88
CA TRP A 98 13.57 1.64 -2.96
C TRP A 98 15.06 2.01 -3.06
N LYS A 99 15.38 3.28 -3.34
CA LYS A 99 16.75 3.80 -3.39
C LYS A 99 17.26 4.09 -1.97
N LYS A 100 18.47 3.60 -1.64
CA LYS A 100 19.12 3.86 -0.33
C LYS A 100 19.76 5.24 -0.25
N ASP A 101 20.21 5.76 -1.37
CA ASP A 101 20.79 7.10 -1.45
C ASP A 101 19.65 8.09 -1.72
N PHE A 102 19.11 8.65 -0.64
CA PHE A 102 18.07 9.68 -0.69
C PHE A 102 18.44 10.82 0.26
N PHE A 103 18.01 12.04 -0.09
CA PHE A 103 18.27 13.19 0.77
C PHE A 103 17.24 13.21 1.89
N TYR A 104 17.69 13.34 3.14
CA TYR A 104 16.81 13.44 4.32
C TYR A 104 15.77 14.57 4.21
N GLN A 105 16.03 15.60 3.39
CA GLN A 105 15.08 16.69 3.13
C GLN A 105 13.84 16.24 2.34
N ASP A 106 13.95 15.17 1.53
CA ASP A 106 12.81 14.56 0.83
C ASP A 106 11.87 13.79 1.80
N VAL A 107 12.33 13.57 3.04
CA VAL A 107 11.81 12.58 4.00
C VAL A 107 11.11 13.23 5.19
N VAL A 108 11.32 14.53 5.41
CA VAL A 108 10.87 15.27 6.62
C VAL A 108 9.34 15.32 6.78
N PHE A 109 8.57 14.93 5.76
CA PHE A 109 7.13 14.76 5.89
C PHE A 109 6.80 13.34 6.38
N SER A 110 6.39 13.25 7.65
CA SER A 110 5.68 12.10 8.22
C SER A 110 4.65 11.58 7.22
N GLY A 111 4.74 10.29 6.84
CA GLY A 111 3.86 9.68 5.84
C GLY A 111 4.52 9.35 4.50
N HIS A 112 5.86 9.39 4.42
CA HIS A 112 6.56 8.93 3.22
C HIS A 112 6.48 7.40 3.12
N PRO A 113 5.89 6.84 2.04
CA PRO A 113 5.55 5.41 1.96
C PRO A 113 6.75 4.48 1.82
N TRP A 114 7.96 5.03 1.84
CA TRP A 114 9.22 4.31 1.67
C TRP A 114 10.01 4.20 2.98
N LEU A 115 9.51 4.79 4.07
CA LEU A 115 10.06 4.63 5.41
C LEU A 115 9.41 3.46 6.12
N TYR A 116 10.21 2.72 6.86
CA TYR A 116 9.70 1.61 7.63
C TYR A 116 9.02 2.10 8.91
N THR A 117 7.78 1.67 9.15
CA THR A 117 7.05 1.97 10.37
C THR A 117 7.07 0.76 11.31
N PHE A 118 7.61 0.94 12.50
CA PHE A 118 7.61 -0.11 13.53
C PHE A 118 6.19 -0.39 14.07
N PRO A 119 5.89 -1.62 14.50
CA PRO A 119 4.56 -2.01 15.00
C PRO A 119 4.03 -1.09 16.12
N GLU A 120 4.89 -0.63 17.00
CA GLU A 120 4.56 0.21 18.14
C GLU A 120 4.10 1.63 17.71
N GLN A 121 4.47 2.04 16.49
CA GLN A 121 4.19 3.36 15.93
C GLN A 121 3.07 3.32 14.88
N SER A 122 2.77 2.15 14.32
CA SER A 122 1.85 2.03 13.18
C SER A 122 0.38 2.12 13.56
N SER A 123 0.05 1.95 14.85
CA SER A 123 -1.33 1.79 15.34
C SER A 123 -2.11 0.68 14.62
N SER A 124 -1.41 -0.29 14.01
CA SER A 124 -2.00 -1.37 13.23
C SER A 124 -1.85 -2.69 13.99
N LEU A 125 -2.85 -3.57 13.87
CA LEU A 125 -2.81 -4.89 14.49
C LEU A 125 -2.06 -5.90 13.63
N SER A 126 -1.56 -6.94 14.28
CA SER A 126 -1.05 -8.13 13.62
C SER A 126 -2.19 -8.86 12.89
N ILE A 127 -1.87 -9.46 11.75
CA ILE A 127 -2.80 -10.28 10.96
C ILE A 127 -2.35 -11.74 10.95
N VAL A 128 -3.32 -12.64 10.82
CA VAL A 128 -3.09 -14.06 10.54
C VAL A 128 -3.63 -14.34 9.15
N THR A 129 -2.80 -14.93 8.30
CA THR A 129 -3.19 -15.30 6.93
C THR A 129 -3.81 -16.69 6.89
N GLU A 130 -4.49 -17.03 5.79
CA GLU A 130 -5.02 -18.39 5.55
C GLU A 130 -3.94 -19.49 5.58
N SER A 131 -2.67 -19.10 5.42
CA SER A 131 -1.52 -20.01 5.50
C SER A 131 -0.89 -20.11 6.89
N ASP A 132 -1.62 -19.70 7.94
CA ASP A 132 -1.18 -19.64 9.34
C ASP A 132 0.09 -18.81 9.58
N LYS A 133 0.39 -17.88 8.66
CA LYS A 133 1.48 -16.92 8.83
C LYS A 133 0.98 -15.68 9.53
N ILE A 134 1.75 -15.25 10.53
CA ILE A 134 1.49 -14.03 11.29
C ILE A 134 2.37 -12.92 10.74
N PHE A 135 1.76 -11.77 10.47
CA PHE A 135 2.46 -10.54 10.12
C PHE A 135 2.10 -9.49 11.17
N HIS A 136 3.10 -8.86 11.80
CA HIS A 136 2.86 -7.81 12.80
C HIS A 136 2.28 -6.53 12.16
N GLY A 137 1.98 -5.55 13.00
CA GLY A 137 1.41 -4.25 12.59
C GLY A 137 2.36 -3.31 11.83
N GLY A 138 3.64 -3.67 11.68
CA GLY A 138 4.65 -2.81 11.05
C GLY A 138 4.63 -2.83 9.53
N GLY A 139 5.61 -2.18 8.90
CA GLY A 139 5.82 -2.20 7.46
C GLY A 139 5.86 -0.82 6.83
N TYR A 140 5.79 -0.78 5.50
CA TYR A 140 5.77 0.45 4.72
C TYR A 140 4.33 0.87 4.50
N ILE A 141 4.00 2.12 4.82
CA ILE A 141 2.62 2.58 4.92
C ILE A 141 2.41 3.80 4.02
N ALA A 142 1.42 3.71 3.12
CA ALA A 142 0.95 4.81 2.30
C ALA A 142 -0.48 5.20 2.71
N GLU A 143 -0.64 6.42 3.21
CA GLU A 143 -1.96 6.96 3.52
C GLU A 143 -2.57 7.63 2.28
N LEU A 144 -3.80 7.25 1.96
CA LEU A 144 -4.56 7.87 0.88
C LEU A 144 -5.15 9.21 1.33
N LYS A 145 -5.96 9.83 0.47
CA LYS A 145 -6.49 11.17 0.71
C LYS A 145 -7.98 11.12 1.00
N ARG A 146 -8.58 12.25 1.35
CA ARG A 146 -10.02 12.29 1.69
C ARG A 146 -10.92 12.24 0.48
N ASN A 147 -10.44 12.65 -0.69
CA ASN A 147 -11.21 12.61 -1.92
C ASN A 147 -10.65 11.58 -2.91
N ARG A 148 -11.49 11.20 -3.88
CA ARG A 148 -11.19 10.17 -4.87
C ARG A 148 -9.99 10.52 -5.74
N ARG A 149 -9.97 11.73 -6.31
CA ARG A 149 -8.96 12.15 -7.29
C ARG A 149 -7.56 12.09 -6.68
N GLU A 150 -7.36 12.69 -5.52
CA GLU A 150 -6.04 12.68 -4.88
C GLU A 150 -5.63 11.28 -4.40
N SER A 151 -6.60 10.44 -4.02
CA SER A 151 -6.32 9.03 -3.67
C SER A 151 -5.92 8.23 -4.91
N GLU A 152 -6.60 8.43 -6.05
CA GLU A 152 -6.25 7.85 -7.35
C GLU A 152 -4.83 8.28 -7.76
N ASP A 153 -4.50 9.57 -7.66
CA ASP A 153 -3.16 10.10 -7.96
C ASP A 153 -2.09 9.51 -7.03
N THR A 154 -2.39 9.40 -5.72
CA THR A 154 -1.47 8.79 -4.74
C THR A 154 -1.21 7.33 -5.08
N VAL A 155 -2.25 6.55 -5.36
CA VAL A 155 -2.13 5.13 -5.73
C VAL A 155 -1.37 4.99 -7.05
N TYR A 156 -1.70 5.78 -8.07
CA TYR A 156 -1.03 5.75 -9.37
C TYR A 156 0.48 5.99 -9.20
N ASN A 157 0.87 7.08 -8.55
CA ASN A 157 2.29 7.44 -8.37
C ASN A 157 3.05 6.38 -7.55
N LEU A 158 2.40 5.82 -6.52
CA LEU A 158 2.98 4.77 -5.69
C LEU A 158 3.23 3.48 -6.48
N LEU A 159 2.28 3.09 -7.32
CA LEU A 159 2.38 1.86 -8.10
C LEU A 159 3.34 2.01 -9.28
N ASP A 160 3.32 3.15 -9.96
CA ASP A 160 4.21 3.46 -11.10
C ASP A 160 5.69 3.50 -10.67
N SER A 161 5.96 4.01 -9.47
CA SER A 161 7.32 4.02 -8.87
C SER A 161 7.79 2.65 -8.36
N GLY A 162 7.04 1.57 -8.58
CA GLY A 162 7.47 0.22 -8.21
C GLY A 162 7.42 -0.05 -6.71
N TRP A 163 6.55 0.63 -5.97
CA TRP A 163 6.31 0.32 -4.56
C TRP A 163 5.88 -1.14 -4.39
N LEU A 164 5.12 -1.68 -5.34
CA LEU A 164 4.84 -3.11 -5.41
C LEU A 164 5.86 -3.86 -6.29
N ASP A 165 6.74 -4.65 -5.68
CA ASP A 165 7.75 -5.46 -6.39
C ASP A 165 7.79 -6.93 -5.95
N ALA A 166 8.70 -7.71 -6.55
CA ALA A 166 8.81 -9.15 -6.30
C ALA A 166 9.22 -9.52 -4.86
N ARG A 167 9.62 -8.55 -4.02
CA ARG A 167 10.04 -8.79 -2.63
C ARG A 167 8.88 -8.74 -1.64
N ILE A 168 7.72 -8.31 -2.07
CA ILE A 168 6.52 -8.21 -1.24
C ILE A 168 6.06 -9.58 -0.79
N LYS A 169 5.62 -9.65 0.48
CA LYS A 169 5.07 -10.85 1.11
C LYS A 169 3.60 -10.69 1.45
N VAL A 170 3.20 -9.48 1.82
CA VAL A 170 1.80 -9.15 2.05
C VAL A 170 1.55 -7.68 1.75
N VAL A 171 0.37 -7.40 1.22
CA VAL A 171 -0.19 -6.05 1.04
C VAL A 171 -1.56 -6.04 1.70
N LEU A 172 -1.84 -4.98 2.44
CA LEU A 172 -3.10 -4.69 3.10
C LEU A 172 -3.62 -3.36 2.59
N PHE A 173 -4.92 -3.30 2.37
CA PHE A 173 -5.68 -2.09 2.07
C PHE A 173 -6.66 -1.84 3.21
#